data_AF-A0A156Z918-F1
#
_entry.id   AF-A0A156Z918-F1
#
_cell.length_a   1.000
_cell.length_b   1.000
_cell.length_c   1.000
_cell.angle_alpha   90.00
_cell.angle_beta   90.00
_cell.angle_gamma   90.00
#
_symmetry.space_group_name_H-M   'P 1'
#
loop_
_entity.id
_entity.type
_entity.pdbx_description
1 polymer ?
#
loop_
_entity_poly.entity_id
_entity_poly.type
_entity_poly.pdbx_seq_one_letter_code
_entity_poly.pdbx_strand_id
1 'polypeptide(L)'
;MNKSINIQTDTATLVIYDLMSLKHRINDDADWWSLPEDEVEEINKGNVLFLNLGDDGTYKVDIKNDIGEYTGSLFLNVPTGKVFIGAGEDVTGGDLEPDDSDAISGEFITLEPGSYEVRYKKQGSEVLISFTKAVFTENSLEEGVYL
;
A
#
# COMPACT_ATOMS: atom_id res chain seq x y z
N MET A 1 -7.21 -13.15 -6.21
CA MET A 1 -6.48 -13.20 -7.49
C MET A 1 -5.14 -13.90 -7.27
N ASN A 2 -4.45 -14.28 -8.35
CA ASN A 2 -3.04 -14.67 -8.31
C ASN A 2 -2.29 -13.76 -9.29
N LYS A 3 -1.45 -12.86 -8.77
CA LYS A 3 -0.65 -11.91 -9.56
C LYS A 3 0.69 -11.70 -8.85
N SER A 4 1.74 -11.47 -9.62
CA SER A 4 3.06 -11.09 -9.11
C SER A 4 3.47 -9.78 -9.76
N ILE A 5 3.97 -8.85 -8.96
CA ILE A 5 4.49 -7.55 -9.38
C ILE A 5 5.93 -7.46 -8.86
N ASN A 6 6.83 -6.83 -9.62
CA ASN A 6 8.14 -6.45 -9.09
C ASN A 6 8.14 -4.94 -8.87
N ILE A 7 8.64 -4.53 -7.72
CA ILE A 7 8.84 -3.13 -7.37
C ILE A 7 10.32 -2.93 -7.05
N GLN A 8 10.84 -1.77 -7.39
CA GLN A 8 12.09 -1.20 -6.90
C GLN A 8 11.72 -0.03 -5.98
N THR A 9 12.26 0.03 -4.77
CA THR A 9 12.07 1.18 -3.89
C THR A 9 13.41 1.68 -3.36
N ASP A 10 13.59 2.99 -3.36
CA ASP A 10 14.73 3.70 -2.75
C ASP A 10 14.34 4.36 -1.41
N THR A 11 13.19 3.98 -0.86
CA THR A 11 12.71 4.42 0.46
C THR A 11 12.37 3.26 1.39
N ALA A 12 12.68 2.03 0.98
CA ALA A 12 12.32 0.81 1.68
C ALA A 12 10.83 0.70 2.03
N THR A 13 9.90 1.20 1.20
CA THR A 13 8.46 1.22 1.53
C THR A 13 7.62 0.67 0.38
N LEU A 14 6.67 -0.20 0.72
CA LEU A 14 5.60 -0.64 -0.18
C LEU A 14 4.29 0.05 0.19
N VAL A 15 3.61 0.62 -0.80
CA VAL A 15 2.29 1.27 -0.64
C VAL A 15 1.18 0.50 -1.33
N ILE A 16 -0.01 0.52 -0.71
CA ILE A 16 -1.22 -0.11 -1.23
C ILE A 16 -2.40 0.83 -0.99
N TYR A 17 -3.02 1.36 -2.05
CA TYR A 17 -4.19 2.23 -1.90
C TYR A 17 -4.99 2.41 -3.19
N ASP A 18 -6.24 2.85 -3.05
CA ASP A 18 -7.03 3.36 -4.17
C ASP A 18 -6.74 4.85 -4.34
N LEU A 19 -6.42 5.31 -5.55
CA LEU A 19 -6.01 6.72 -5.79
C LEU A 19 -7.00 7.75 -5.23
N MET A 20 -8.30 7.43 -5.25
CA MET A 20 -9.32 8.33 -4.74
C MET A 20 -9.16 8.60 -3.24
N SER A 21 -8.61 7.64 -2.49
CA SER A 21 -8.44 7.73 -1.04
C SER A 21 -7.37 8.74 -0.60
N LEU A 22 -6.46 9.15 -1.49
CA LEU A 22 -5.43 10.16 -1.19
C LEU A 22 -5.58 11.45 -2.00
N LYS A 23 -6.72 11.68 -2.67
CA LYS A 23 -6.94 12.92 -3.44
C LYS A 23 -6.83 14.19 -2.59
N HIS A 24 -7.05 14.10 -1.28
CA HIS A 24 -6.87 15.23 -0.37
C HIS A 24 -5.40 15.59 -0.12
N ARG A 25 -4.46 14.68 -0.39
CA ARG A 25 -3.01 14.88 -0.20
C ARG A 25 -2.27 15.35 -1.45
N ILE A 26 -2.95 15.50 -2.60
CA ILE A 26 -2.29 15.81 -3.89
C ILE A 26 -1.43 17.08 -3.86
N ASN A 27 -1.80 18.09 -3.07
CA ASN A 27 -1.07 19.36 -2.98
C ASN A 27 -0.14 19.42 -1.75
N ASP A 28 -0.03 18.35 -0.96
CA ASP A 28 0.94 18.26 0.15
C ASP A 28 2.36 18.04 -0.43
N ASP A 29 3.41 18.15 0.39
CA ASP A 29 4.78 17.88 -0.05
C ASP A 29 4.94 16.43 -0.53
N ALA A 30 5.78 16.16 -1.54
CA ALA A 30 5.92 14.81 -2.12
C ALA A 30 6.33 13.72 -1.11
N ASP A 31 6.99 14.12 -0.02
CA ASP A 31 7.46 13.27 1.07
C ASP A 31 6.64 13.45 2.37
N TRP A 32 5.41 13.97 2.31
CA TRP A 32 4.53 14.15 3.47
C TRP A 32 4.41 12.88 4.34
N TRP A 33 4.40 11.72 3.67
CA TRP A 33 4.25 10.40 4.27
C TRP A 33 5.50 9.91 5.02
N SER A 34 6.63 10.62 4.91
CA SER A 34 7.83 10.37 5.73
C SER A 34 7.66 10.86 7.17
N LEU A 35 6.62 11.67 7.43
CA LEU A 35 6.24 12.09 8.77
C LEU A 35 5.44 10.94 9.44
N PRO A 36 5.93 10.36 10.56
CA PRO A 36 5.27 9.21 11.17
C PRO A 36 3.81 9.46 11.58
N GLU A 37 3.47 10.71 11.92
CA GLU A 37 2.11 11.09 12.30
C GLU A 37 1.13 11.03 11.13
N ASP A 38 1.52 11.54 9.96
CA ASP A 38 0.70 11.49 8.75
C ASP A 38 0.61 10.05 8.19
N GLU A 39 1.71 9.30 8.21
CA GLU A 39 1.75 7.87 7.82
C GLU A 39 0.70 7.09 8.62
N VAL A 40 0.76 7.17 9.94
CA VAL A 40 -0.14 6.44 10.86
C VAL A 40 -1.57 6.96 10.75
N GLU A 41 -1.78 8.27 10.61
CA GLU A 41 -3.12 8.85 10.47
C GLU A 41 -3.83 8.33 9.22
N GLU A 42 -3.16 8.28 8.07
CA GLU A 42 -3.75 7.81 6.82
C GLU A 42 -3.97 6.30 6.80
N ILE A 43 -3.09 5.51 7.44
CA ILE A 43 -3.32 4.09 7.68
C ILE A 43 -4.54 3.89 8.58
N ASN A 44 -4.67 4.65 9.66
CA ASN A 44 -5.79 4.52 10.59
C ASN A 44 -7.13 4.90 9.97
N LYS A 45 -7.16 5.84 9.02
CA LYS A 45 -8.34 6.14 8.19
C LYS A 45 -8.64 5.07 7.13
N GLY A 46 -7.73 4.12 6.92
CA GLY A 46 -7.82 3.09 5.89
C GLY A 46 -7.66 3.65 4.48
N ASN A 47 -6.99 4.80 4.32
CA ASN A 47 -6.82 5.44 3.03
C ASN A 47 -5.68 4.80 2.23
N VAL A 48 -4.61 4.40 2.90
CA VAL A 48 -3.40 3.80 2.33
C VAL A 48 -2.75 2.88 3.35
N LEU A 49 -2.08 1.84 2.89
CA LEU A 49 -1.18 1.05 3.73
C LEU A 49 0.26 1.36 3.33
N PHE A 50 1.06 1.85 4.28
CA PHE A 50 2.52 1.88 4.17
C PHE A 50 3.08 0.64 4.88
N LEU A 51 3.87 -0.15 4.17
CA LEU A 51 4.54 -1.35 4.68
C LEU A 51 6.05 -1.15 4.55
N ASN A 52 6.73 -0.81 5.65
CA ASN A 52 8.16 -0.54 5.66
C ASN A 52 8.95 -1.86 5.56
N LEU A 53 9.69 -2.04 4.47
CA LEU A 53 10.42 -3.23 4.07
C LEU A 53 11.81 -3.35 4.71
N GLY A 54 12.29 -2.27 5.33
CA GLY A 54 13.53 -2.19 6.10
C GLY A 54 14.79 -1.85 5.30
N ASP A 55 14.87 -2.24 4.03
CA ASP A 55 15.99 -1.93 3.13
C ASP A 55 15.50 -1.49 1.75
N ASP A 56 16.30 -0.68 1.06
CA ASP A 56 16.08 -0.34 -0.35
C ASP A 56 16.32 -1.56 -1.24
N GLY A 57 15.68 -1.56 -2.42
CA GLY A 57 15.97 -2.52 -3.47
C GLY A 57 14.74 -3.10 -4.15
N THR A 58 14.94 -4.26 -4.78
CA THR A 58 13.90 -4.92 -5.57
C THR A 58 13.15 -5.95 -4.73
N TYR A 59 11.83 -5.86 -4.73
CA TYR A 59 10.92 -6.79 -4.06
C TYR A 59 9.93 -7.39 -5.04
N LYS A 60 9.65 -8.69 -4.86
CA LYS A 60 8.58 -9.39 -5.56
C LYS A 60 7.34 -9.41 -4.67
N VAL A 61 6.26 -8.80 -5.14
CA VAL A 61 4.97 -8.75 -4.45
C VAL A 61 4.03 -9.79 -5.07
N ASP A 62 3.75 -10.86 -4.33
CA ASP A 62 2.81 -11.90 -4.73
C ASP A 62 1.45 -11.70 -4.07
N ILE A 63 0.45 -11.36 -4.88
CA ILE A 63 -0.93 -11.18 -4.48
C ILE A 63 -1.66 -12.50 -4.69
N LYS A 64 -2.12 -13.13 -3.61
CA LYS A 64 -2.77 -14.44 -3.58
C LYS A 64 -4.16 -14.34 -2.95
N ASN A 65 -5.00 -15.35 -3.19
CA ASN A 65 -6.29 -15.47 -2.49
C ASN A 65 -6.12 -15.69 -0.98
N ASP A 66 -5.08 -16.45 -0.61
CA ASP A 66 -4.73 -16.79 0.75
C ASP A 66 -3.20 -16.94 0.82
N ILE A 67 -2.60 -16.42 1.90
CA ILE A 67 -1.16 -16.46 2.16
C ILE A 67 -0.82 -17.35 3.35
N GLY A 68 -1.81 -18.01 3.97
CA GLY A 68 -1.63 -18.85 5.13
C GLY A 68 -1.27 -18.05 6.37
N GLU A 69 -0.18 -18.42 7.04
CA GLU A 69 0.37 -17.63 8.15
C GLU A 69 0.86 -16.27 7.65
N TYR A 70 0.47 -15.20 8.33
CA TYR A 70 0.79 -13.82 7.98
C TYR A 70 1.41 -13.09 9.18
N THR A 71 2.18 -12.03 8.90
CA THR A 71 2.84 -11.20 9.94
C THR A 71 1.83 -10.27 10.60
N GLY A 72 0.98 -9.65 9.79
CA GLY A 72 -0.05 -8.74 10.27
C GLY A 72 -1.16 -8.54 9.24
N SER A 73 -2.20 -7.81 9.65
CA SER A 73 -3.27 -7.40 8.77
C SER A 73 -3.79 -6.01 9.13
N LEU A 74 -4.26 -5.30 8.11
CA LEU A 74 -4.81 -3.94 8.21
C LEU A 74 -6.05 -3.83 7.33
N PHE A 75 -6.90 -2.87 7.62
CA PHE A 75 -8.08 -2.55 6.82
C PHE A 75 -7.78 -1.44 5.82
N LEU A 76 -8.24 -1.61 4.59
CA LEU A 76 -8.11 -0.65 3.50
C LEU A 76 -9.47 -0.39 2.86
N ASN A 77 -9.82 0.88 2.72
CA ASN A 77 -10.99 1.32 1.99
C ASN A 77 -10.66 1.51 0.50
N VAL A 78 -11.44 0.87 -0.37
CA VAL A 78 -11.25 0.87 -1.83
C VAL A 78 -12.51 1.47 -2.49
N PRO A 79 -12.63 2.80 -2.59
CA PRO A 79 -13.83 3.48 -3.08
C PRO A 79 -14.11 3.28 -4.58
N THR A 80 -13.08 3.14 -5.44
CA THR A 80 -13.25 3.04 -6.89
C THR A 80 -12.94 1.65 -7.44
N GLY A 81 -12.13 0.88 -6.73
CA GLY A 81 -11.65 -0.43 -7.19
C GLY A 81 -10.33 -0.39 -7.94
N LYS A 82 -9.80 0.81 -8.26
CA LYS A 82 -8.48 0.96 -8.89
C LYS A 82 -7.42 1.13 -7.80
N VAL A 83 -6.79 0.01 -7.42
CA VAL A 83 -5.79 -0.03 -6.34
C VAL A 83 -4.38 -0.06 -6.90
N PHE A 84 -3.56 0.91 -6.54
CA PHE A 84 -2.13 0.92 -6.77
C PHE A 84 -1.41 0.05 -5.73
N ILE A 85 -0.42 -0.70 -6.19
CA ILE A 85 0.54 -1.43 -5.36
C ILE A 85 1.93 -1.13 -5.91
N GLY A 86 2.77 -0.44 -5.13
CA GLY A 86 4.05 0.05 -5.63
C GLY A 86 4.98 0.58 -4.54
N ALA A 87 6.01 1.28 -4.98
CA ALA A 87 7.02 1.88 -4.12
C ALA A 87 6.47 3.15 -3.41
N GLY A 88 6.99 3.45 -2.22
CA GLY A 88 6.52 4.57 -1.39
C GLY A 88 6.73 5.93 -2.04
N GLU A 89 7.83 6.10 -2.77
CA GLU A 89 8.16 7.32 -3.51
C GLU A 89 7.14 7.72 -4.59
N ASP A 90 6.29 6.77 -5.03
CA ASP A 90 5.27 7.02 -6.05
C ASP A 90 3.92 7.44 -5.45
N VAL A 91 3.78 7.49 -4.11
CA VAL A 91 2.51 7.83 -3.47
C VAL A 91 2.04 9.24 -3.84
N THR A 92 0.72 9.43 -3.87
CA THR A 92 0.10 10.72 -4.19
C THR A 92 0.60 11.85 -3.27
N GLY A 93 1.11 12.92 -3.87
CA GLY A 93 1.66 14.10 -3.19
C GLY A 93 2.52 14.92 -4.17
N GLY A 94 2.81 16.18 -3.83
CA GLY A 94 3.67 17.05 -4.65
C GLY A 94 3.15 17.28 -6.07
N ASP A 95 1.83 17.38 -6.24
CA ASP A 95 1.11 17.43 -7.52
C ASP A 95 1.28 16.18 -8.40
N LEU A 96 1.79 15.08 -7.85
CA LEU A 96 2.01 13.81 -8.53
C LEU A 96 1.12 12.70 -7.97
N GLU A 97 0.84 11.72 -8.82
CA GLU A 97 0.18 10.48 -8.44
C GLU A 97 0.66 9.33 -9.33
N PRO A 98 0.55 8.07 -8.87
CA PRO A 98 0.84 6.93 -9.72
C PRO A 98 0.01 6.97 -11.00
N ASP A 99 0.68 6.77 -12.13
CA ASP A 99 0.09 6.68 -13.44
C ASP A 99 0.55 5.40 -14.17
N ASP A 100 0.24 5.28 -15.46
CA ASP A 100 0.62 4.12 -16.28
C ASP A 100 1.97 4.32 -17.00
N SER A 101 2.82 5.26 -16.55
CA SER A 101 4.13 5.52 -17.14
C SER A 101 5.23 4.59 -16.63
N ASP A 102 6.30 4.41 -17.41
CA ASP A 102 7.47 3.59 -17.03
C ASP A 102 8.30 4.22 -15.89
N ALA A 103 7.95 5.42 -15.41
CA ALA A 103 8.63 6.08 -14.30
C ALA A 103 8.18 5.55 -12.93
N ILE A 104 6.98 4.95 -12.87
CA ILE A 104 6.37 4.45 -11.64
C ILE A 104 6.84 3.02 -11.36
N SER A 105 7.16 2.74 -10.11
CA SER A 105 7.58 1.44 -9.61
C SER A 105 6.42 0.73 -8.92
N GLY A 106 5.48 0.22 -9.72
CA GLY A 106 4.31 -0.46 -9.22
C GLY A 106 3.32 -0.79 -10.32
N GLU A 107 2.17 -1.34 -9.93
CA GLU A 107 1.08 -1.62 -10.86
C GLU A 107 -0.28 -1.38 -10.23
N PHE A 108 -1.26 -1.10 -11.09
CA PHE A 108 -2.67 -1.12 -10.70
C PHE A 108 -3.25 -2.53 -10.75
N ILE A 109 -4.08 -2.83 -9.76
CA ILE A 109 -5.00 -3.97 -9.76
C ILE A 109 -6.45 -3.48 -9.70
N THR A 110 -7.35 -4.35 -10.14
CA THR A 110 -8.79 -4.11 -10.02
C THR A 110 -9.38 -4.97 -8.91
N LEU A 111 -10.08 -4.31 -8.00
CA LEU A 111 -10.91 -4.90 -6.96
C LEU A 111 -12.34 -4.38 -7.11
N GLU A 112 -13.30 -5.12 -6.56
CA GLU A 112 -14.65 -4.59 -6.37
C GLU A 112 -14.60 -3.48 -5.31
N PRO A 113 -15.29 -2.34 -5.49
CA PRO A 113 -15.35 -1.30 -4.47
C PRO A 113 -15.81 -1.81 -3.10
N GLY A 114 -15.29 -1.22 -2.03
CA GLY A 114 -15.63 -1.52 -0.64
C GLY A 114 -14.40 -1.68 0.25
N SER A 115 -14.59 -2.27 1.43
CA SER A 115 -13.49 -2.45 2.38
C SER A 115 -12.85 -3.85 2.30
N TYR A 116 -11.57 -3.90 2.61
CA TYR A 116 -10.75 -5.11 2.60
C TYR A 116 -9.88 -5.23 3.84
N GLU A 117 -9.81 -6.42 4.43
CA GLU A 117 -8.69 -6.84 5.25
C GLU A 117 -7.54 -7.24 4.31
N VAL A 118 -6.42 -6.55 4.42
CA VAL A 118 -5.18 -6.81 3.69
C VAL A 118 -4.23 -7.52 4.64
N ARG A 119 -3.95 -8.79 4.37
CA ARG A 119 -2.98 -9.58 5.14
C ARG A 119 -1.66 -9.59 4.40
N TYR A 120 -0.57 -9.47 5.14
CA TYR A 120 0.78 -9.37 4.57
C TYR A 120 1.80 -10.24 5.31
N LYS A 121 2.83 -10.67 4.58
CA LYS A 121 4.01 -11.36 5.11
C LYS A 121 5.22 -11.09 4.23
N LYS A 122 6.37 -10.80 4.83
CA LYS A 122 7.65 -10.67 4.11
C LYS A 122 8.56 -11.87 4.39
N GLN A 123 9.26 -12.33 3.37
CA GLN A 123 10.25 -13.42 3.40
C GLN A 123 11.45 -13.03 2.53
N GLY A 124 12.44 -12.35 3.13
CA GLY A 124 13.54 -11.75 2.37
C GLY A 124 13.00 -10.68 1.41
N SER A 125 13.26 -10.84 0.10
CA SER A 125 12.79 -9.93 -0.94
C SER A 125 11.41 -10.29 -1.52
N GLU A 126 10.71 -11.27 -0.94
CA GLU A 126 9.33 -11.60 -1.33
C GLU A 126 8.33 -11.05 -0.32
N VAL A 127 7.29 -10.38 -0.80
CA VAL A 127 6.15 -9.90 -0.01
C VAL A 127 4.90 -10.61 -0.50
N LEU A 128 4.20 -11.29 0.41
CA LEU A 128 2.94 -11.97 0.14
C LEU A 128 1.78 -11.09 0.62
N ILE A 129 0.77 -10.89 -0.23
CA ILE A 129 -0.42 -10.10 0.09
C ILE A 129 -1.68 -10.91 -0.23
N SER A 130 -2.71 -10.78 0.60
CA SER A 130 -4.07 -11.20 0.25
C SER A 130 -5.10 -10.14 0.62
N PHE A 131 -6.19 -10.10 -0.14
CA PHE A 131 -7.31 -9.19 0.06
C PHE A 131 -8.57 -10.01 0.37
N THR A 132 -9.15 -9.79 1.55
CA THR A 132 -10.44 -10.39 1.93
C THR A 132 -11.45 -9.28 2.19
N LYS A 133 -12.66 -9.37 1.63
CA LYS A 133 -13.72 -8.37 1.91
C LYS A 133 -13.95 -8.22 3.41
N ALA A 134 -14.04 -7.00 3.88
CA ALA A 134 -14.25 -6.65 5.28
C ALA A 134 -15.41 -5.66 5.44
N VAL A 135 -15.85 -5.49 6.69
CA VAL A 135 -16.85 -4.49 7.09
C VAL A 135 -16.18 -3.29 7.77
N PHE A 136 -15.01 -3.48 8.38
CA PHE A 136 -14.22 -2.43 9.00
C PHE A 136 -13.43 -1.66 7.96
N THR A 137 -13.28 -0.36 8.16
CA THR A 137 -12.55 0.55 7.25
C THR A 137 -11.40 1.28 7.92
N GLU A 138 -11.27 1.18 9.24
CA GLU A 138 -10.30 1.92 10.05
C GLU A 138 -9.34 0.97 10.75
N ASN A 139 -8.14 1.47 11.07
CA ASN A 139 -7.14 0.80 11.89
C ASN A 139 -6.93 1.55 13.21
N SER A 140 -6.12 1.00 14.10
CA SER A 140 -5.80 1.61 15.40
C SER A 140 -4.33 1.36 15.76
N LEU A 141 -3.45 1.87 14.90
CA LEU A 141 -2.02 1.85 15.07
C LEU A 141 -1.54 3.05 15.90
N GLU A 142 -0.53 2.83 16.73
CA GLU A 142 0.21 3.87 17.45
C GLU A 142 1.54 4.22 16.75
N GLU A 143 2.03 3.33 15.88
CA GLU A 143 3.30 3.44 15.15
C GLU A 143 3.18 2.86 13.74
N GLY A 144 4.14 3.18 12.87
CA GLY A 144 4.21 2.66 11.50
C GLY A 144 4.38 1.14 11.44
N VAL A 145 4.22 0.57 10.25
CA VAL A 145 4.22 -0.89 10.04
C VAL A 145 5.54 -1.32 9.44
N TYR A 146 6.26 -2.24 10.10
CA TYR A 146 7.59 -2.70 9.70
C TYR A 146 7.62 -4.23 9.47
N LEU A 147 8.22 -4.68 8.37
CA LEU A 147 8.18 -6.07 7.86
C LEU A 147 9.51 -6.82 7.84
#